data_AF-A0A449ADC7-F1
#
_entry.id   AF-A0A449ADC7-F1
#
_cell.length_a   1.000
_cell.length_b   1.000
_cell.length_c   1.000
_cell.angle_alpha   90.00
_cell.angle_beta   90.00
_cell.angle_gamma   90.00
#
_symmetry.space_group_name_H-M   'P 1'
#
loop_
_entity.id
_entity.type
_entity.pdbx_description
1 polymer ?
#
loop_
_entity_poly.entity_id
_entity_poly.type
_entity_poly.pdbx_seq_one_letter_code
_entity_poly.pdbx_strand_id
1 'polypeptide(L)'
;MKLTRFYKLLNITKIEKELSFNRKMTKKEIWLRLISFCALIFSLLCAIAFSFLNPSYEFKLFYIFTYGLIFGGAIWFVLAFWFLVWLLKVLNKKLENKCFAWWSRRFKVTWWNFKKQLLKVILVSFLISLLTYHLVLHFLDQNLLNFDFKLTNYSNIYLYGWWNNFYNLGLKDQTQSINDNLTNNYSISNNIGFFFDSIFNLLYLISLSYILPIIIIVILTTYLIKLLFFPILRFKTKNKIVFSFKLSLLNEKLLLTNSKKFFVYSNQTKYFYEFLTFLESKIINFRMKDNKLKTLLKELKSHPVQDYLNEFQNLQIKIKDDFLEFDESNNFDLDFKFEELIFKTDLFNKSVNNEHLEPKKTLNNDLASNLESSIIDNDQLDNHWLDKISPIKKGE
;
A
#
# COMPACT_ATOMS: atom_id res chain seq x y z
N MET A 1 -25.63 4.88 -19.96
CA MET A 1 -26.04 5.06 -18.56
C MET A 1 -24.84 5.45 -17.71
N LYS A 2 -25.00 6.22 -16.62
CA LYS A 2 -23.89 6.49 -15.68
C LYS A 2 -23.59 5.23 -14.87
N LEU A 3 -22.32 4.90 -14.66
CA LEU A 3 -21.88 3.70 -13.92
C LEU A 3 -22.44 3.67 -12.47
N THR A 4 -22.54 4.84 -11.82
CA THR A 4 -23.12 4.96 -10.48
C THR A 4 -24.60 4.58 -10.43
N ARG A 5 -25.36 4.88 -11.49
CA ARG A 5 -26.77 4.48 -11.61
C ARG A 5 -26.86 2.96 -11.80
N PHE A 6 -25.99 2.38 -12.62
CA PHE A 6 -25.92 0.92 -12.83
C PHE A 6 -25.67 0.17 -11.52
N TYR A 7 -24.69 0.62 -10.73
CA TYR A 7 -24.43 0.00 -9.43
C TYR A 7 -25.58 0.18 -8.42
N LYS A 8 -26.33 1.29 -8.47
CA LYS A 8 -27.50 1.47 -7.62
C LYS A 8 -28.62 0.49 -7.98
N LEU A 9 -28.88 0.28 -9.28
CA LEU A 9 -29.89 -0.69 -9.72
C LEU A 9 -29.58 -2.11 -9.26
N LEU A 10 -28.31 -2.52 -9.35
CA LEU A 10 -27.86 -3.84 -8.92
C LEU A 10 -27.61 -3.96 -7.40
N ASN A 11 -27.93 -2.92 -6.63
CA ASN A 11 -27.64 -2.84 -5.19
C ASN A 11 -26.17 -3.16 -4.81
N ILE A 12 -25.22 -2.77 -5.66
CA ILE A 12 -23.78 -2.99 -5.42
C ILE A 12 -23.25 -1.84 -4.57
N THR A 13 -22.94 -2.15 -3.32
CA THR A 13 -22.49 -1.20 -2.30
C THR A 13 -20.96 -1.10 -2.24
N LYS A 14 -20.46 0.02 -1.68
CA LYS A 14 -19.01 0.21 -1.45
C LYS A 14 -18.46 -0.69 -0.34
N ILE A 15 -19.32 -1.09 0.59
CA ILE A 15 -18.96 -1.90 1.75
C ILE A 15 -19.95 -3.06 1.80
N GLU A 16 -19.44 -4.28 1.85
CA GLU A 16 -20.22 -5.50 1.98
C GLU A 16 -19.75 -6.27 3.20
N LYS A 17 -20.68 -6.94 3.89
CA LYS A 17 -20.33 -7.84 4.98
C LYS A 17 -19.86 -9.16 4.38
N GLU A 18 -18.69 -9.62 4.81
CA GLU A 18 -18.19 -10.96 4.54
C GLU A 18 -18.59 -11.91 5.69
N LEU A 19 -18.42 -13.22 5.50
CA LEU A 19 -18.61 -14.24 6.53
C LEU A 19 -17.96 -13.81 7.85
N SER A 20 -18.70 -13.96 8.95
CA SER A 20 -18.34 -13.43 10.25
C SER A 20 -17.19 -14.21 10.89
N PHE A 21 -16.01 -13.60 10.95
CA PHE A 21 -15.01 -13.98 11.94
C PHE A 21 -15.37 -13.27 13.25
N ASN A 22 -15.82 -14.01 14.25
CA ASN A 22 -16.14 -13.44 15.55
C ASN A 22 -14.91 -13.55 16.47
N ARG A 23 -13.87 -12.77 16.19
CA ARG A 23 -12.67 -12.75 17.04
C ARG A 23 -12.92 -11.80 18.22
N LYS A 24 -13.11 -12.37 19.41
CA LYS A 24 -13.14 -11.58 20.64
C LYS A 24 -11.74 -11.05 20.94
N MET A 25 -11.65 -9.74 21.19
CA MET A 25 -10.40 -9.09 21.58
C MET A 25 -10.00 -9.55 22.97
N THR A 26 -8.73 -9.85 23.18
CA THR A 26 -8.26 -10.24 24.52
C THR A 26 -8.17 -9.02 25.43
N LYS A 27 -8.31 -9.19 26.76
CA LYS A 27 -8.16 -8.09 27.73
C LYS A 27 -6.80 -7.39 27.56
N LYS A 28 -5.74 -8.15 27.29
CA LYS A 28 -4.38 -7.64 27.03
C LYS A 28 -4.34 -6.67 25.84
N GLU A 29 -4.99 -7.02 24.73
CA GLU A 29 -5.06 -6.15 23.55
C GLU A 29 -5.81 -4.84 23.82
N ILE A 30 -6.85 -4.87 24.67
CA ILE A 30 -7.57 -3.66 25.06
C ILE A 30 -6.64 -2.74 25.84
N TRP A 31 -5.97 -3.26 26.86
CA TRP A 31 -5.02 -2.50 27.68
C TRP A 31 -3.88 -1.90 26.86
N LEU A 32 -3.27 -2.68 25.96
CA LEU A 32 -2.20 -2.18 25.08
C LEU A 32 -2.67 -1.03 24.19
N ARG A 33 -3.91 -1.07 23.68
CA ARG A 33 -4.46 0.03 22.88
C ARG A 33 -4.74 1.27 23.70
N LEU A 34 -5.21 1.10 24.93
CA LEU A 34 -5.47 2.20 25.85
C LEU A 34 -4.16 2.89 26.26
N ILE A 35 -3.18 2.13 26.73
CA ILE A 35 -1.85 2.64 27.10
C ILE A 35 -1.21 3.35 25.90
N SER A 36 -1.25 2.74 24.71
CA SER A 36 -0.75 3.37 23.49
C SER A 36 -1.49 4.67 23.14
N PHE A 37 -2.79 4.79 23.46
CA PHE A 37 -3.54 6.01 23.21
C PHE A 37 -3.18 7.10 24.22
N CYS A 38 -3.14 6.76 25.51
CA CYS A 38 -2.74 7.68 26.58
C CYS A 38 -1.32 8.22 26.32
N ALA A 39 -0.38 7.35 25.95
CA ALA A 39 0.98 7.77 25.62
C ALA A 39 1.05 8.67 24.38
N LEU A 40 0.21 8.42 23.36
CA LEU A 40 0.10 9.27 22.17
C LEU A 40 -0.44 10.66 22.52
N ILE A 41 -1.53 10.72 23.29
CA ILE A 41 -2.15 11.99 23.70
C ILE A 41 -1.21 12.76 24.61
N PHE A 42 -0.58 12.11 25.58
CA PHE A 42 0.42 12.73 26.44
C PHE A 42 1.58 13.32 25.62
N SER A 43 2.16 12.54 24.70
CA SER A 43 3.26 13.01 23.84
C SER A 43 2.83 14.19 22.94
N LEU A 44 1.60 14.15 22.42
CA LEU A 44 1.02 15.25 21.62
C LEU A 44 0.85 16.51 22.46
N LEU A 45 0.30 16.40 23.67
CA LEU A 45 0.16 17.53 24.59
C LEU A 45 1.53 18.11 24.96
N CYS A 46 2.53 17.26 25.18
CA CYS A 46 3.89 17.72 25.44
C CYS A 46 4.47 18.53 24.27
N ALA A 47 4.33 18.01 23.04
CA ALA A 47 4.82 18.69 21.84
C ALA A 47 4.10 20.04 21.61
N ILE A 48 2.77 20.07 21.78
CA ILE A 48 1.99 21.30 21.66
C ILE A 48 2.39 22.31 22.74
N ALA A 49 2.49 21.87 23.99
CA ALA A 49 2.85 22.73 25.10
C ALA A 49 4.21 23.39 24.87
N PHE A 50 5.22 22.61 24.47
CA PHE A 50 6.55 23.14 24.17
C PHE A 50 6.54 24.11 22.97
N SER A 51 5.90 23.75 21.85
CA SER A 51 5.97 24.54 20.63
C SER A 51 5.11 25.81 20.65
N PHE A 52 4.00 25.83 21.39
CA PHE A 52 2.99 26.89 21.26
C PHE A 52 2.59 27.58 22.55
N LEU A 53 2.83 26.98 23.72
CA LEU A 53 2.31 27.50 24.99
C LEU A 53 3.38 28.13 25.90
N ASN A 54 4.63 28.22 25.43
CA ASN A 54 5.78 28.75 26.18
C ASN A 54 5.79 28.27 27.66
N PRO A 55 6.01 26.97 27.89
CA PRO A 55 5.78 26.35 29.18
C PRO A 55 6.88 26.74 30.19
N SER A 56 6.73 26.33 31.46
CA SER A 56 7.71 26.63 32.50
C SER A 56 9.11 26.11 32.16
N TYR A 57 10.12 26.69 32.80
CA TYR A 57 11.52 26.32 32.61
C TYR A 57 11.77 24.81 32.81
N GLU A 58 11.21 24.22 33.87
CA GLU A 58 11.34 22.80 34.20
C GLU A 58 10.70 21.92 33.12
N PHE A 59 9.54 22.34 32.60
CA PHE A 59 8.88 21.63 31.52
C PHE A 59 9.69 21.68 30.22
N LYS A 60 10.28 22.83 29.91
CA LYS A 60 11.17 22.97 28.74
C LYS A 60 12.34 22.02 28.84
N LEU A 61 13.01 21.94 29.99
CA LEU A 61 14.11 20.99 30.21
C LEU A 61 13.65 19.55 30.07
N PHE A 62 12.55 19.18 30.74
CA PHE A 62 11.97 17.85 30.62
C PHE A 62 11.73 17.48 29.15
N TYR A 63 11.12 18.39 28.38
CA TYR A 63 10.82 18.14 26.98
C TYR A 63 12.08 18.01 26.13
N ILE A 64 13.02 18.94 26.27
CA ILE A 64 14.29 18.97 25.52
C ILE A 64 15.06 17.67 25.72
N PHE A 65 15.20 17.20 26.96
CA PHE A 65 15.96 15.99 27.27
C PHE A 65 15.21 14.68 27.05
N THR A 66 13.92 14.71 26.71
CA THR A 66 13.13 13.51 26.37
C THR A 66 12.78 13.48 24.88
N TYR A 67 11.80 14.28 24.47
CA TYR A 67 11.28 14.29 23.10
C TYR A 67 12.17 15.11 22.16
N GLY A 68 12.66 16.26 22.60
CA GLY A 68 13.50 17.15 21.78
C GLY A 68 14.81 16.50 21.35
N LEU A 69 15.48 15.81 22.27
CA LEU A 69 16.75 15.14 22.01
C LEU A 69 16.60 14.02 20.97
N ILE A 70 15.62 13.13 21.18
CA ILE A 70 15.45 11.92 20.36
C ILE A 70 14.85 12.28 18.99
N PHE A 71 13.80 13.10 19.00
CA PHE A 71 12.96 13.32 17.82
C PHE A 71 13.05 14.72 17.25
N GLY A 72 13.48 15.74 18.00
CA GLY A 72 13.46 17.12 17.51
C GLY A 72 12.14 17.47 16.83
N GLY A 73 12.19 18.06 15.65
CA GLY A 73 11.04 18.34 14.79
C GLY A 73 10.40 17.12 14.15
N ALA A 74 11.09 15.97 14.11
CA ALA A 74 10.52 14.72 13.64
C ALA A 74 9.35 14.24 14.50
N ILE A 75 9.21 14.74 15.73
CA ILE A 75 8.12 14.37 16.65
C ILE A 75 6.74 14.53 16.00
N TRP A 76 6.54 15.56 15.16
CA TRP A 76 5.27 15.81 14.48
C TRP A 76 4.93 14.70 13.47
N PHE A 77 5.92 14.23 12.72
CA PHE A 77 5.74 13.10 11.80
C PHE A 77 5.53 11.79 12.56
N VAL A 78 6.25 11.58 13.68
CA VAL A 78 6.13 10.39 14.53
C VAL A 78 4.73 10.31 15.15
N LEU A 79 4.21 11.43 15.68
CA LEU A 79 2.86 11.50 16.26
C LEU A 79 1.79 11.24 15.20
N ALA A 80 1.91 11.83 14.02
CA ALA A 80 0.99 11.60 12.91
C ALA A 80 0.99 10.13 12.45
N PHE A 81 2.18 9.53 12.30
CA PHE A 81 2.34 8.11 11.97
C PHE A 81 1.72 7.21 13.05
N TRP A 82 2.03 7.47 14.32
CA TRP A 82 1.50 6.70 15.44
C TRP A 82 -0.03 6.78 15.51
N PHE A 83 -0.60 7.97 15.30
CA PHE A 83 -2.05 8.18 15.27
C PHE A 83 -2.72 7.36 14.17
N LEU A 84 -2.21 7.42 12.94
CA LEU A 84 -2.77 6.67 11.81
C LEU A 84 -2.70 5.15 12.03
N VAL A 85 -1.58 4.64 12.55
CA VAL A 85 -1.42 3.22 12.89
C VAL A 85 -2.39 2.81 14.00
N TRP A 86 -2.54 3.63 15.04
CA TRP A 86 -3.47 3.39 16.13
C TRP A 86 -4.92 3.39 15.64
N LEU A 87 -5.31 4.35 14.81
CA LEU A 87 -6.64 4.45 14.22
C LEU A 87 -7.01 3.18 13.45
N LEU A 88 -6.08 2.63 12.66
CA LEU A 88 -6.31 1.35 11.95
C LEU A 88 -6.47 0.16 12.88
N LYS A 89 -5.78 0.15 14.03
CA LYS A 89 -5.98 -0.88 15.06
C LYS A 89 -7.38 -0.78 15.67
N VAL A 90 -7.84 0.43 16.00
CA VAL A 90 -9.18 0.66 16.57
C VAL A 90 -10.28 0.27 15.59
N LEU A 91 -10.17 0.72 14.34
CA LEU A 91 -11.15 0.41 13.29
C LEU A 91 -11.23 -1.08 12.96
N ASN A 92 -10.20 -1.87 13.29
CA ASN A 92 -10.13 -3.30 12.97
C ASN A 92 -11.38 -4.07 13.38
N LYS A 93 -11.88 -3.85 14.61
CA LYS A 93 -13.05 -4.58 15.13
C LYS A 93 -14.33 -4.28 14.34
N LYS A 94 -14.50 -3.02 13.92
CA LYS A 94 -15.71 -2.60 13.19
C LYS A 94 -15.69 -3.05 11.73
N LEU A 95 -14.49 -3.32 11.19
CA LEU A 95 -14.26 -3.48 9.76
C LEU A 95 -13.76 -4.88 9.37
N GLU A 96 -13.35 -5.74 10.31
CA GLU A 96 -12.74 -7.05 10.02
C GLU A 96 -13.58 -7.98 9.16
N ASN A 97 -14.91 -7.93 9.32
CA ASN A 97 -15.86 -8.75 8.55
C ASN A 97 -16.44 -7.97 7.36
N LYS A 98 -15.68 -7.01 6.81
CA LYS A 98 -16.14 -6.17 5.70
C LYS A 98 -15.17 -6.23 4.53
N CYS A 99 -15.76 -6.25 3.35
CA CYS A 99 -15.12 -6.05 2.07
C CYS A 99 -15.31 -4.61 1.61
N PHE A 100 -14.23 -3.99 1.13
CA PHE A 100 -14.22 -2.62 0.66
C PHE A 100 -14.04 -2.56 -0.85
N ALA A 101 -14.78 -1.67 -1.48
CA ALA A 101 -14.57 -1.32 -2.88
C ALA A 101 -13.18 -0.70 -3.07
N TRP A 102 -12.40 -1.24 -4.00
CA TRP A 102 -11.08 -0.76 -4.37
C TRP A 102 -11.18 0.00 -5.70
N TRP A 103 -11.30 1.33 -5.63
CA TRP A 103 -11.55 2.28 -6.73
C TRP A 103 -12.87 2.09 -7.51
N SER A 104 -13.39 0.87 -7.61
CA SER A 104 -14.68 0.54 -8.22
C SER A 104 -15.46 -0.43 -7.35
N ARG A 105 -16.80 -0.35 -7.37
CA ARG A 105 -17.65 -1.18 -6.49
C ARG A 105 -17.63 -2.67 -6.81
N ARG A 106 -17.25 -3.02 -8.05
CA ARG A 106 -17.10 -4.42 -8.49
C ARG A 106 -15.80 -5.07 -8.03
N PHE A 107 -14.77 -4.27 -7.76
CA PHE A 107 -13.50 -4.74 -7.21
C PHE A 107 -13.54 -4.64 -5.70
N LYS A 108 -13.59 -5.77 -5.01
CA LYS A 108 -13.65 -5.79 -3.55
C LYS A 108 -12.40 -6.42 -2.95
N VAL A 109 -12.01 -5.90 -1.80
CA VAL A 109 -10.81 -6.32 -1.06
C VAL A 109 -11.22 -6.55 0.39
N THR A 110 -10.75 -7.63 1.02
CA THR A 110 -10.97 -7.86 2.45
C THR A 110 -10.38 -6.71 3.27
N TRP A 111 -10.96 -6.44 4.44
CA TRP A 111 -10.36 -5.49 5.38
C TRP A 111 -8.89 -5.78 5.69
N TRP A 112 -8.51 -7.06 5.80
CA TRP A 112 -7.13 -7.45 6.08
C TRP A 112 -6.16 -7.01 4.99
N ASN A 113 -6.50 -7.24 3.72
CA ASN A 113 -5.70 -6.82 2.58
C ASN A 113 -5.68 -5.29 2.46
N PHE A 114 -6.84 -4.64 2.66
CA PHE A 114 -6.96 -3.18 2.67
C PHE A 114 -6.06 -2.55 3.74
N LYS A 115 -6.15 -3.03 4.99
CA LYS A 115 -5.34 -2.58 6.12
C LYS A 115 -3.86 -2.79 5.89
N LYS A 116 -3.45 -3.96 5.40
CA LYS A 116 -2.04 -4.27 5.09
C LYS A 116 -1.49 -3.31 4.05
N GLN A 117 -2.28 -3.00 3.02
CA GLN A 117 -1.89 -2.05 1.99
C GLN A 117 -1.80 -0.62 2.55
N LEU A 118 -2.79 -0.20 3.34
CA LEU A 118 -2.83 1.13 3.93
C LEU A 118 -1.69 1.36 4.94
N LEU A 119 -1.31 0.34 5.73
CA LEU A 119 -0.13 0.42 6.61
C LEU A 119 1.17 0.64 5.83
N LYS A 120 1.34 -0.01 4.68
CA LYS A 120 2.50 0.24 3.81
C LYS A 120 2.51 1.66 3.27
N VAL A 121 1.35 2.17 2.83
CA VAL A 121 1.19 3.55 2.36
C VAL A 121 1.58 4.52 3.48
N ILE A 122 1.04 4.35 4.69
CA ILE A 122 1.35 5.19 5.86
C ILE A 122 2.86 5.17 6.17
N LEU A 123 3.48 3.99 6.19
CA LEU A 123 4.91 3.85 6.48
C LEU A 123 5.78 4.53 5.41
N VAL A 124 5.50 4.31 4.13
CA VAL A 124 6.28 4.91 3.04
C VAL A 124 6.10 6.42 3.01
N SER A 125 4.88 6.92 3.21
CA SER A 125 4.62 8.36 3.34
C SER A 125 5.37 8.98 4.52
N PHE A 126 5.38 8.32 5.68
CA PHE A 126 6.16 8.75 6.84
C PHE A 126 7.65 8.86 6.55
N LEU A 127 8.25 7.85 5.90
CA LEU A 127 9.66 7.87 5.52
C LEU A 127 9.98 8.99 4.52
N ILE A 128 9.12 9.20 3.52
CA ILE A 128 9.28 10.30 2.55
C ILE A 128 9.25 11.65 3.27
N SER A 129 8.27 11.87 4.16
CA SER A 129 8.15 13.12 4.91
C SER A 129 9.36 13.39 5.79
N LEU A 130 9.85 12.38 6.52
CA LEU A 130 11.06 12.51 7.35
C LEU A 130 12.30 12.84 6.52
N LEU A 131 12.54 12.08 5.45
CA LEU A 131 13.73 12.28 4.62
C LEU A 131 13.68 13.63 3.88
N THR A 132 12.49 14.06 3.46
CA THR A 132 12.30 15.39 2.87
C THR A 132 12.57 16.49 3.89
N TYR A 133 12.07 16.35 5.13
CA TYR A 133 12.34 17.31 6.19
C TYR A 133 13.83 17.40 6.53
N HIS A 134 14.52 16.25 6.63
CA HIS A 134 15.96 16.22 6.82
C HIS A 134 16.73 16.89 5.66
N LEU A 135 16.32 16.61 4.42
CA LEU A 135 16.91 17.21 3.23
C LEU A 135 16.75 18.73 3.23
N VAL A 136 15.58 19.23 3.64
CA VAL A 136 15.35 20.67 3.80
C VAL A 136 16.30 21.27 4.84
N LEU A 137 16.47 20.63 6.00
CA LEU A 137 17.42 21.08 7.03
C LEU A 137 18.86 21.13 6.51
N HIS A 138 19.28 20.12 5.73
CA HIS A 138 20.59 20.11 5.07
C HIS A 138 20.80 21.32 4.16
N PHE A 139 19.80 21.68 3.34
CA PHE A 139 19.88 22.83 2.44
C PHE A 139 19.77 24.19 3.14
N LEU A 140 19.31 24.24 4.39
CA LEU A 140 19.21 25.48 5.16
C LEU A 140 20.54 25.88 5.83
N ASP A 141 21.47 24.94 6.04
CA ASP A 141 22.77 25.22 6.67
C ASP A 141 23.91 25.17 5.64
N GLN A 142 24.59 26.31 5.43
CA GLN A 142 25.72 26.40 4.51
C GLN A 142 26.90 25.50 4.91
N ASN A 143 27.09 25.21 6.19
CA ASN A 143 28.16 24.33 6.64
C ASN A 143 27.88 22.86 6.31
N LEU A 144 26.60 22.46 6.33
CA LEU A 144 26.16 21.16 5.83
C LEU A 144 26.29 21.08 4.31
N LEU A 145 25.98 22.15 3.57
CA LEU A 145 26.22 22.17 2.11
C LEU A 145 27.71 22.12 1.75
N ASN A 146 28.57 22.69 2.58
CA ASN A 146 30.01 22.63 2.40
C ASN A 146 30.61 21.21 2.55
N PHE A 147 29.84 20.23 3.01
CA PHE A 147 30.19 18.81 2.96
C PHE A 147 30.07 18.24 1.52
N ASP A 148 29.11 18.72 0.74
CA ASP A 148 28.75 18.10 -0.53
C ASP A 148 29.90 18.15 -1.53
N PHE A 149 30.22 16.98 -2.10
CA PHE A 149 31.30 16.74 -3.05
C PHE A 149 32.71 17.00 -2.51
N LYS A 150 32.89 17.14 -1.19
CA LYS A 150 34.18 17.42 -0.55
C LYS A 150 34.53 16.38 0.52
N LEU A 151 35.45 15.47 0.19
CA LEU A 151 35.93 14.45 1.12
C LEU A 151 36.58 15.04 2.38
N THR A 152 37.21 16.21 2.29
CA THR A 152 37.90 16.87 3.42
C THR A 152 36.94 17.32 4.52
N ASN A 153 35.66 17.51 4.20
CA ASN A 153 34.66 18.10 5.09
C ASN A 153 33.66 17.06 5.60
N TYR A 154 34.01 15.77 5.57
CA TYR A 154 33.07 14.68 5.89
C TYR A 154 32.46 14.78 7.31
N SER A 155 33.20 15.36 8.27
CA SER A 155 32.73 15.56 9.64
C SER A 155 31.62 16.59 9.75
N ASN A 156 31.49 17.50 8.78
CA ASN A 156 30.52 18.59 8.81
C ASN A 156 29.08 18.07 8.91
N ILE A 157 28.77 16.93 8.26
CA ILE A 157 27.42 16.35 8.25
C ILE A 157 26.93 15.99 9.67
N TYR A 158 27.84 15.58 10.57
CA TYR A 158 27.50 15.28 11.97
C TYR A 158 27.68 16.47 12.89
N LEU A 159 28.64 17.36 12.61
CA LEU A 159 28.94 18.51 13.47
C LEU A 159 27.89 19.61 13.35
N TYR A 160 27.44 19.92 12.13
CA TYR A 160 26.53 21.05 11.86
C TYR A 160 25.05 20.66 11.82
N GLY A 161 24.73 19.37 11.93
CA GLY A 161 23.36 18.85 12.02
C GLY A 161 22.78 18.93 13.43
N TRP A 162 22.31 17.81 13.97
CA TRP A 162 21.76 17.77 15.32
C TRP A 162 22.75 18.24 16.39
N TRP A 163 24.04 17.92 16.26
CA TRP A 163 25.06 18.27 17.25
C TRP A 163 25.17 19.78 17.46
N ASN A 164 25.22 20.58 16.38
CA ASN A 164 25.26 22.03 16.49
C ASN A 164 23.97 22.61 17.09
N ASN A 165 22.83 22.09 16.66
CA ASN A 165 21.51 22.56 17.09
C ASN A 165 21.11 22.13 18.51
N PHE A 166 21.92 21.29 19.16
CA PHE A 166 21.70 20.83 20.53
C PHE A 166 22.91 21.08 21.42
N TYR A 167 24.05 20.42 21.15
CA TYR A 167 25.24 20.46 22.00
C TYR A 167 25.93 21.83 21.98
N ASN A 168 26.27 22.34 20.78
CA ASN A 168 26.95 23.64 20.68
C ASN A 168 26.04 24.78 21.13
N LEU A 169 24.73 24.64 20.92
CA LEU A 169 23.74 25.59 21.39
C LEU A 169 23.72 25.71 22.92
N GLY A 170 23.91 24.60 23.65
CA GLY A 170 24.07 24.62 25.11
C GLY A 170 25.36 25.31 25.58
N LEU A 171 26.38 25.40 24.73
CA LEU A 171 27.68 26.03 25.02
C LEU A 171 27.81 27.44 24.42
N LYS A 172 26.74 28.00 23.85
CA LYS A 172 26.77 29.23 23.04
C LYS A 172 27.21 30.46 23.85
N ASP A 173 26.74 30.59 25.09
CA ASP A 173 27.11 31.68 25.99
C ASP A 173 27.74 31.09 27.26
N GLN A 174 29.03 31.34 27.46
CA GLN A 174 29.80 30.84 28.61
C GLN A 174 29.41 31.52 29.93
N THR A 175 28.63 32.60 29.87
CA THR A 175 28.15 33.31 31.07
C THR A 175 26.83 32.74 31.60
N GLN A 176 26.13 31.91 30.81
CA GLN A 176 24.88 31.25 31.18
C GLN A 176 25.12 29.76 31.44
N SER A 177 24.26 29.15 32.26
CA SER A 177 24.30 27.70 32.42
C SER A 177 23.88 27.01 31.11
N ILE A 178 24.34 25.78 30.89
CA ILE A 178 23.96 24.98 29.70
C ILE A 178 22.44 24.86 29.58
N ASN A 179 21.75 24.71 30.70
CA ASN A 179 20.30 24.57 30.75
C ASN A 179 19.58 25.88 30.36
N ASP A 180 20.10 27.04 30.78
CA ASP A 180 19.56 28.35 30.39
C ASP A 180 19.77 28.58 28.89
N ASN A 181 20.96 28.25 28.37
CA ASN A 181 21.25 28.34 26.94
C ASN A 181 20.28 27.48 26.11
N LEU A 182 20.06 26.22 26.51
CA LEU A 182 19.15 25.31 25.83
C LEU A 182 17.70 25.78 25.90
N THR A 183 17.20 26.15 27.08
CA THR A 183 15.79 26.55 27.24
C THR A 183 15.42 27.83 26.51
N ASN A 184 16.38 28.75 26.33
CA ASN A 184 16.16 30.02 25.64
C ASN A 184 16.33 29.92 24.12
N ASN A 185 17.21 29.05 23.64
CA ASN A 185 17.61 29.04 22.22
C ASN A 185 17.19 27.78 21.45
N TYR A 186 16.83 26.67 22.12
CA TYR A 186 16.52 25.42 21.44
C TYR A 186 15.22 25.53 20.64
N SER A 187 15.31 25.23 19.34
CA SER A 187 14.16 25.13 18.45
C SER A 187 13.98 23.71 17.92
N ILE A 188 12.79 23.16 18.14
CA ILE A 188 12.35 21.88 17.59
C ILE A 188 12.40 21.88 16.06
N SER A 189 12.07 22.99 15.39
CA SER A 189 11.97 23.05 13.92
C SER A 189 13.30 23.04 13.19
N ASN A 190 14.41 23.22 13.91
CA ASN A 190 15.73 23.38 13.30
C ASN A 190 16.56 22.10 13.36
N ASN A 191 16.00 21.02 13.91
CA ASN A 191 16.67 19.73 13.97
C ASN A 191 15.66 18.59 13.78
N ILE A 192 16.15 17.43 13.31
CA ILE A 192 15.33 16.23 13.12
C ILE A 192 15.43 15.23 14.30
N GLY A 193 16.15 15.59 15.36
CA GLY A 193 16.48 14.71 16.47
C GLY A 193 17.62 13.75 16.17
N PHE A 194 18.37 13.39 17.21
CA PHE A 194 19.60 12.61 17.11
C PHE A 194 19.40 11.28 16.36
N PHE A 195 18.26 10.61 16.61
CA PHE A 195 18.00 9.28 16.07
C PHE A 195 17.87 9.30 14.54
N PHE A 196 17.07 10.22 13.99
CA PHE A 196 16.87 10.31 12.55
C PHE A 196 18.03 11.00 11.85
N ASP A 197 18.66 12.00 12.49
CA ASP A 197 19.86 12.65 11.95
C ASP A 197 20.97 11.63 11.71
N SER A 198 21.26 10.78 12.70
CA SER A 198 22.28 9.74 12.60
C SER A 198 22.00 8.74 11.46
N ILE A 199 20.75 8.33 11.29
CA ILE A 199 20.37 7.37 10.24
C ILE A 199 20.48 8.00 8.86
N PHE A 200 20.00 9.23 8.69
CA PHE A 200 19.97 9.85 7.37
C PHE A 200 21.31 10.42 6.93
N ASN A 201 22.16 10.89 7.86
CA ASN A 201 23.53 11.32 7.56
C ASN A 201 24.38 10.21 6.91
N LEU A 202 24.10 8.93 7.20
CA LEU A 202 24.73 7.80 6.52
C LEU A 202 24.49 7.81 5.01
N LEU A 203 23.31 8.28 4.56
CA LEU A 203 22.99 8.38 3.14
C LEU A 203 23.89 9.42 2.44
N TYR A 204 24.14 10.54 3.12
CA TYR A 204 25.04 11.59 2.62
C TYR A 204 26.48 11.11 2.58
N LEU A 205 26.92 10.36 3.59
CA LEU A 205 28.27 9.78 3.62
C LEU A 205 28.52 8.82 2.46
N ILE A 206 27.55 7.95 2.14
CA ILE A 206 27.70 6.97 1.06
C ILE A 206 27.90 7.65 -0.31
N SER A 207 27.19 8.75 -0.57
CA SER A 207 27.31 9.50 -1.84
C SER A 207 28.20 10.73 -1.77
N LEU A 208 28.78 11.04 -0.60
CA LEU A 208 29.46 12.30 -0.28
C LEU A 208 28.68 13.54 -0.76
N SER A 209 27.35 13.45 -0.77
CA SER A 209 26.48 14.47 -1.35
C SER A 209 25.01 14.22 -1.00
N TYR A 210 24.18 15.25 -1.14
CA TYR A 210 22.72 15.16 -1.09
C TYR A 210 22.05 14.26 -2.17
N ILE A 211 22.81 13.76 -3.16
CA ILE A 211 22.26 13.03 -4.32
C ILE A 211 21.55 11.73 -3.90
N LEU A 212 22.15 10.91 -3.03
CA LEU A 212 21.53 9.64 -2.62
C LEU A 212 20.22 9.82 -1.84
N PRO A 213 20.12 10.74 -0.85
CA PRO A 213 18.85 11.11 -0.24
C PRO A 213 17.75 11.45 -1.28
N ILE A 214 18.07 12.26 -2.29
CA ILE A 214 17.12 12.61 -3.36
C ILE A 214 16.69 11.37 -4.16
N ILE A 215 17.64 10.53 -4.57
CA ILE A 215 17.34 9.28 -5.30
C ILE A 215 16.40 8.39 -4.48
N ILE A 216 16.66 8.26 -3.17
CA ILE A 216 15.81 7.46 -2.27
C ILE A 216 14.40 8.05 -2.17
N ILE A 217 14.25 9.37 -2.06
CA ILE A 217 12.93 10.04 -2.09
C ILE A 217 12.19 9.70 -3.39
N VAL A 218 12.86 9.76 -4.55
CA VAL A 218 12.25 9.44 -5.85
C VAL A 218 11.82 7.96 -5.93
N ILE A 219 12.66 7.04 -5.45
CA ILE A 219 12.34 5.61 -5.40
C ILE A 219 11.14 5.36 -4.49
N LEU A 220 11.14 5.93 -3.28
CA LEU A 220 10.04 5.78 -2.32
C LEU A 220 8.74 6.39 -2.86
N THR A 221 8.80 7.55 -3.53
CA THR A 221 7.63 8.19 -4.15
C THR A 221 7.06 7.33 -5.27
N THR A 222 7.92 6.79 -6.13
CA THR A 222 7.52 5.84 -7.18
C THR A 222 6.88 4.59 -6.59
N TYR A 223 7.46 4.07 -5.50
CA TYR A 223 6.90 2.94 -4.76
C TYR A 223 5.56 3.28 -4.10
N LEU A 224 5.39 4.49 -3.54
CA LEU A 224 4.13 4.97 -2.97
C LEU A 224 3.03 5.03 -4.03
N ILE A 225 3.32 5.61 -5.19
CA ILE A 225 2.40 5.63 -6.34
C ILE A 225 2.02 4.20 -6.71
N LYS A 226 3.00 3.29 -6.83
CA LYS A 226 2.74 1.87 -7.09
C LYS A 226 1.81 1.26 -6.04
N LEU A 227 1.99 1.56 -4.75
CA LEU A 227 1.13 1.05 -3.68
C LEU A 227 -0.30 1.61 -3.75
N LEU A 228 -0.48 2.91 -3.99
CA LEU A 228 -1.80 3.54 -4.07
C LEU A 228 -2.63 2.97 -5.22
N PHE A 229 -1.98 2.67 -6.34
CA PHE A 229 -2.65 2.13 -7.53
C PHE A 229 -2.55 0.60 -7.66
N PHE A 230 -1.89 -0.08 -6.71
CA PHE A 230 -1.87 -1.55 -6.72
C PHE A 230 -3.28 -2.07 -6.39
N PRO A 231 -3.81 -3.04 -7.14
CA PRO A 231 -3.20 -3.72 -8.28
C PRO A 231 -3.84 -3.32 -9.61
N ILE A 232 -4.67 -2.26 -9.62
CA ILE A 232 -5.34 -1.73 -10.81
C ILE A 232 -4.35 -1.37 -11.90
N LEU A 233 -3.15 -0.90 -11.56
CA LEU A 233 -2.15 -0.61 -12.59
C LEU A 233 -1.64 -1.89 -13.26
N ARG A 234 -1.25 -2.93 -12.52
CA ARG A 234 -0.54 -4.10 -13.07
C ARG A 234 -0.75 -5.35 -12.20
N PHE A 235 -1.07 -6.47 -12.84
CA PHE A 235 -0.94 -7.81 -12.26
C PHE A 235 0.09 -8.61 -13.05
N LYS A 236 0.87 -9.44 -12.36
CA LYS A 236 1.81 -10.38 -12.97
C LYS A 236 1.06 -11.72 -13.13
N THR A 237 0.79 -12.12 -14.37
CA THR A 237 0.53 -13.53 -14.69
C THR A 237 1.88 -14.22 -14.93
N LYS A 238 1.91 -15.57 -14.98
CA LYS A 238 3.17 -16.34 -15.08
C LYS A 238 4.14 -15.78 -16.14
N ASN A 239 3.64 -15.26 -17.26
CA ASN A 239 4.49 -14.83 -18.37
C ASN A 239 4.36 -13.35 -18.78
N LYS A 240 3.41 -12.56 -18.25
CA LYS A 240 3.20 -11.16 -18.69
C LYS A 240 2.69 -10.23 -17.58
N ILE A 241 3.06 -8.96 -17.68
CA ILE A 241 2.47 -7.86 -16.92
C ILE A 241 1.19 -7.42 -17.66
N VAL A 242 0.05 -7.52 -17.01
CA VAL A 242 -1.25 -7.13 -17.58
C VAL A 242 -1.83 -5.96 -16.81
N PHE A 243 -2.30 -4.94 -17.54
CA PHE A 243 -2.90 -3.74 -16.98
C PHE A 243 -4.42 -3.92 -16.85
N SER A 244 -4.98 -3.74 -15.64
CA SER A 244 -6.39 -4.07 -15.39
C SER A 244 -7.37 -3.25 -16.22
N PHE A 245 -7.04 -2.00 -16.57
CA PHE A 245 -7.88 -1.12 -17.39
C PHE A 245 -7.94 -1.53 -18.89
N LYS A 246 -7.05 -2.43 -19.32
CA LYS A 246 -7.08 -3.01 -20.66
C LYS A 246 -7.89 -4.30 -20.74
N LEU A 247 -8.30 -4.87 -19.60
CA LEU A 247 -9.03 -6.14 -19.57
C LEU A 247 -10.44 -5.98 -20.15
N SER A 248 -10.87 -6.99 -20.89
CA SER A 248 -12.28 -7.23 -21.18
C SER A 248 -13.00 -7.70 -19.91
N LEU A 249 -14.32 -7.63 -19.92
CA LEU A 249 -15.14 -8.03 -18.78
C LEU A 249 -14.94 -9.51 -18.39
N LEU A 250 -14.73 -10.39 -19.37
CA LEU A 250 -14.43 -11.80 -19.11
C LEU A 250 -13.08 -11.97 -18.39
N ASN A 251 -12.04 -11.30 -18.87
CA ASN A 251 -10.73 -11.37 -18.23
C ASN A 251 -10.71 -10.71 -16.85
N GLU A 252 -11.55 -9.69 -16.64
CA GLU A 252 -11.78 -9.08 -15.33
C GLU A 252 -12.42 -10.09 -14.36
N LYS A 253 -13.46 -10.81 -14.79
CA LYS A 253 -14.11 -11.89 -14.02
C LYS A 253 -13.10 -12.98 -13.64
N LEU A 254 -12.36 -13.51 -14.62
CA LEU A 254 -11.34 -14.54 -14.41
C LEU A 254 -10.23 -14.08 -13.45
N LEU A 255 -9.82 -12.81 -13.53
CA LEU A 255 -8.87 -12.26 -12.59
C LEU A 255 -9.43 -12.27 -11.18
N LEU A 256 -10.67 -11.85 -10.98
CA LEU A 256 -11.27 -11.79 -9.64
C LEU A 256 -11.53 -13.16 -9.03
N THR A 257 -11.89 -14.15 -9.84
CA THR A 257 -12.07 -15.54 -9.39
C THR A 257 -10.74 -16.18 -9.02
N ASN A 258 -9.69 -15.95 -9.81
CA ASN A 258 -8.42 -16.67 -9.68
C ASN A 258 -7.41 -15.94 -8.76
N SER A 259 -7.51 -14.61 -8.59
CA SER A 259 -6.59 -13.81 -7.78
C SER A 259 -7.05 -13.63 -6.33
N LYS A 260 -7.24 -14.75 -5.62
CA LYS A 260 -7.64 -14.77 -4.19
C LYS A 260 -6.67 -14.06 -3.23
N LYS A 261 -5.47 -13.69 -3.68
CA LYS A 261 -4.44 -13.04 -2.85
C LYS A 261 -4.76 -11.59 -2.50
N PHE A 262 -5.50 -10.87 -3.32
CA PHE A 262 -5.78 -9.44 -3.08
C PHE A 262 -7.26 -9.10 -3.20
N PHE A 263 -7.92 -9.57 -4.25
CA PHE A 263 -9.35 -9.34 -4.43
C PHE A 263 -10.19 -10.48 -3.87
N VAL A 264 -11.45 -10.14 -3.58
CA VAL A 264 -12.48 -11.06 -3.12
C VAL A 264 -13.55 -11.15 -4.19
N TYR A 265 -13.87 -12.38 -4.60
CA TYR A 265 -15.04 -12.66 -5.42
C TYR A 265 -16.29 -12.72 -4.52
N SER A 266 -16.70 -11.55 -4.05
CA SER A 266 -17.82 -11.38 -3.11
C SER A 266 -19.18 -11.73 -3.73
N ASN A 267 -20.24 -11.87 -2.92
CA ASN A 267 -21.59 -12.17 -3.43
C ASN A 267 -22.08 -11.07 -4.38
N GLN A 268 -21.86 -9.79 -4.04
CA GLN A 268 -22.22 -8.70 -4.95
C GLN A 268 -21.37 -8.68 -6.23
N THR A 269 -20.09 -9.07 -6.15
CA THR A 269 -19.23 -9.21 -7.33
C THR A 269 -19.71 -10.36 -8.22
N LYS A 270 -20.07 -11.51 -7.63
CA LYS A 270 -20.64 -12.66 -8.32
C LYS A 270 -21.95 -12.29 -9.03
N TYR A 271 -22.89 -11.69 -8.29
CA TYR A 271 -24.17 -11.20 -8.82
C TYR A 271 -23.98 -10.22 -9.99
N PHE A 272 -23.01 -9.30 -9.87
CA PHE A 272 -22.67 -8.38 -10.95
C PHE A 272 -22.30 -9.12 -12.24
N TYR A 273 -21.37 -10.07 -12.19
CA TYR A 273 -20.93 -10.78 -13.39
C TYR A 273 -21.96 -11.78 -13.92
N GLU A 274 -22.78 -12.39 -13.06
CA GLU A 274 -23.91 -13.22 -13.50
C GLU A 274 -24.92 -12.39 -14.29
N PHE A 275 -25.27 -11.20 -13.80
CA PHE A 275 -26.14 -10.28 -14.53
C PHE A 275 -25.52 -9.84 -15.86
N LEU A 276 -24.19 -9.63 -15.92
CA LEU A 276 -23.50 -9.33 -17.17
C LEU A 276 -23.57 -10.49 -18.18
N THR A 277 -23.41 -11.73 -17.71
CA THR A 277 -23.57 -12.93 -18.55
C THR A 277 -25.01 -13.07 -19.05
N PHE A 278 -26.01 -12.74 -18.23
CA PHE A 278 -27.40 -12.66 -18.68
C PHE A 278 -27.61 -11.58 -19.76
N LEU A 279 -27.00 -10.40 -19.61
CA LEU A 279 -27.11 -9.35 -20.63
C LEU A 279 -26.45 -9.72 -21.96
N GLU A 280 -25.40 -10.54 -21.95
CA GLU A 280 -24.75 -11.06 -23.16
C GLU A 280 -25.69 -11.94 -24.01
N SER A 281 -26.64 -12.65 -23.40
CA SER A 281 -27.65 -13.41 -24.16
C SER A 281 -28.79 -12.56 -24.71
N LYS A 282 -29.01 -11.35 -24.16
CA LYS A 282 -30.10 -10.44 -24.54
C LYS A 282 -29.68 -9.35 -25.51
N ILE A 283 -28.43 -8.90 -25.45
CA ILE A 283 -27.92 -7.79 -26.26
C ILE A 283 -27.04 -8.38 -27.37
N ILE A 284 -27.59 -8.45 -28.57
CA ILE A 284 -26.98 -9.09 -29.75
C ILE A 284 -25.52 -8.64 -29.99
N ASN A 285 -25.24 -7.35 -29.81
CA ASN A 285 -23.92 -6.76 -30.10
C ASN A 285 -22.98 -6.71 -28.88
N PHE A 286 -23.33 -7.35 -27.77
CA PHE A 286 -22.52 -7.31 -26.55
C PHE A 286 -21.97 -8.69 -26.21
N ARG A 287 -20.65 -8.85 -26.37
CA ARG A 287 -19.89 -10.00 -25.84
C ARG A 287 -18.93 -9.59 -24.73
N MET A 288 -18.91 -10.31 -23.60
CA MET A 288 -18.03 -10.00 -22.46
C MET A 288 -16.54 -10.22 -22.78
N LYS A 289 -16.24 -11.13 -23.70
CA LYS A 289 -14.87 -11.47 -24.14
C LYS A 289 -14.18 -10.30 -24.83
N ASP A 290 -14.95 -9.54 -25.61
CA ASP A 290 -14.42 -8.51 -26.53
C ASP A 290 -14.62 -7.09 -25.99
N ASN A 291 -15.63 -6.91 -25.13
CA ASN A 291 -16.04 -5.58 -24.68
C ASN A 291 -15.61 -5.23 -23.26
N LYS A 292 -15.50 -3.92 -23.03
CA LYS A 292 -15.31 -3.31 -21.71
C LYS A 292 -16.65 -2.85 -21.15
N LEU A 293 -16.69 -2.64 -19.83
CA LEU A 293 -17.87 -2.08 -19.14
C LEU A 293 -18.36 -0.75 -19.75
N LYS A 294 -17.45 0.08 -20.26
CA LYS A 294 -17.81 1.35 -20.90
C LYS A 294 -18.67 1.14 -22.15
N THR A 295 -18.40 0.09 -22.93
CA THR A 295 -19.18 -0.25 -24.13
C THR A 295 -20.58 -0.69 -23.74
N LEU A 296 -20.70 -1.63 -22.79
CA LEU A 296 -22.00 -2.05 -22.26
C LEU A 296 -22.84 -0.87 -21.76
N LEU A 297 -22.24 0.05 -20.99
CA LEU A 297 -22.96 1.22 -20.49
C LEU A 297 -23.48 2.15 -21.59
N LYS A 298 -22.90 2.12 -22.80
CA LYS A 298 -23.43 2.85 -23.96
C LYS A 298 -24.66 2.14 -24.52
N GLU A 299 -24.57 0.84 -24.75
CA GLU A 299 -25.69 0.00 -25.22
C GLU A 299 -26.89 0.06 -24.27
N LEU A 300 -26.65 0.03 -22.95
CA LEU A 300 -27.71 0.15 -21.94
C LEU A 300 -28.32 1.56 -21.84
N LYS A 301 -27.97 2.52 -22.71
CA LYS A 301 -28.72 3.79 -22.81
C LYS A 301 -30.02 3.62 -23.60
N SER A 302 -30.04 2.74 -24.60
CA SER A 302 -31.18 2.54 -25.50
C SER A 302 -32.18 1.52 -25.00
N HIS A 303 -31.86 0.77 -23.94
CA HIS A 303 -32.71 -0.27 -23.39
C HIS A 303 -33.12 -0.03 -21.92
N PRO A 304 -34.33 -0.44 -21.52
CA PRO A 304 -34.77 -0.35 -20.13
C PRO A 304 -34.06 -1.40 -19.26
N VAL A 305 -32.94 -1.00 -18.65
CA VAL A 305 -32.14 -1.87 -17.76
C VAL A 305 -32.95 -2.47 -16.61
N GLN A 306 -34.00 -1.79 -16.17
CA GLN A 306 -34.88 -2.27 -15.10
C GLN A 306 -35.65 -3.54 -15.52
N ASP A 307 -36.07 -3.63 -16.78
CA ASP A 307 -36.84 -4.77 -17.28
C ASP A 307 -35.96 -6.02 -17.33
N TYR A 308 -34.74 -5.88 -17.83
CA TYR A 308 -33.74 -6.96 -17.78
C TYR A 308 -33.39 -7.38 -16.35
N LEU A 309 -33.34 -6.45 -15.41
CA LEU A 309 -33.09 -6.76 -14.01
C LEU A 309 -34.23 -7.56 -13.39
N ASN A 310 -35.48 -7.16 -13.66
CA ASN A 310 -36.66 -7.87 -13.19
C ASN A 310 -36.73 -9.28 -13.79
N GLU A 311 -36.45 -9.42 -15.09
CA GLU A 311 -36.39 -10.72 -15.76
C GLU A 311 -35.31 -11.63 -15.15
N PHE A 312 -34.11 -11.10 -14.93
CA PHE A 312 -33.02 -11.83 -14.30
C PHE A 312 -33.35 -12.29 -12.87
N GLN A 313 -33.96 -11.42 -12.06
CA GLN A 313 -34.38 -11.76 -10.71
C GLN A 313 -35.44 -12.85 -10.69
N ASN A 314 -36.43 -12.78 -11.60
CA ASN A 314 -37.45 -13.81 -11.73
C ASN A 314 -36.86 -15.17 -12.13
N LEU A 315 -35.85 -15.19 -13.01
CA LEU A 315 -35.13 -16.43 -13.36
C LEU A 315 -34.38 -17.02 -12.16
N GLN A 316 -33.71 -16.19 -11.35
CA GLN A 316 -33.01 -16.67 -10.16
C GLN A 316 -33.95 -17.22 -9.08
N ILE A 317 -35.15 -16.64 -8.94
CA ILE A 317 -36.18 -17.11 -8.01
C ILE A 317 -36.72 -18.48 -8.46
N LYS A 318 -37.12 -18.61 -9.73
CA LYS A 318 -37.59 -19.88 -10.29
C LYS A 318 -36.59 -21.01 -10.11
N ILE A 319 -35.31 -20.76 -10.39
CA ILE A 319 -34.26 -21.76 -10.19
C ILE A 319 -34.16 -22.18 -8.72
N LYS A 320 -34.32 -21.26 -7.76
CA LYS A 320 -34.27 -21.61 -6.33
C LYS A 320 -35.49 -22.39 -5.84
N ASP A 321 -36.67 -22.04 -6.34
CA ASP A 321 -37.92 -22.72 -5.98
C ASP A 321 -37.95 -24.15 -6.55
N ASP A 322 -37.47 -24.34 -7.78
CA ASP A 322 -37.30 -25.66 -8.40
C ASP A 322 -36.28 -26.55 -7.65
N PHE A 323 -35.37 -25.97 -6.86
CA PHE A 323 -34.42 -26.71 -6.01
C PHE A 323 -34.92 -26.97 -4.58
N LEU A 324 -35.97 -26.29 -4.12
CA LEU A 324 -36.55 -26.49 -2.79
C LEU A 324 -37.57 -27.64 -2.74
N GLU A 325 -37.99 -28.19 -3.89
CA GLU A 325 -38.79 -29.41 -3.99
C GLU A 325 -37.95 -30.69 -4.16
N PHE A 326 -36.61 -30.59 -4.19
CA PHE A 326 -35.74 -31.76 -4.26
C PHE A 326 -35.21 -32.14 -2.87
N ASP A 327 -35.60 -33.33 -2.42
CA ASP A 327 -35.32 -33.94 -1.12
C ASP A 327 -33.87 -33.77 -0.63
N GLU A 328 -33.73 -33.37 0.64
CA GLU A 328 -32.51 -32.98 1.34
C GLU A 328 -31.53 -34.14 1.65
N SER A 329 -31.55 -35.23 0.88
CA SER A 329 -30.77 -36.44 1.20
C SER A 329 -29.62 -36.78 0.24
N ASN A 330 -29.33 -35.99 -0.79
CA ASN A 330 -28.14 -36.24 -1.63
C ASN A 330 -27.29 -34.98 -1.81
N ASN A 331 -26.22 -34.96 -1.03
CA ASN A 331 -25.08 -34.06 -1.13
C ASN A 331 -24.46 -34.12 -2.55
N PHE A 332 -24.00 -32.95 -3.01
CA PHE A 332 -22.87 -32.82 -3.96
C PHE A 332 -23.10 -33.24 -5.42
N ASP A 333 -23.69 -32.39 -6.27
CA ASP A 333 -23.24 -32.24 -7.68
C ASP A 333 -23.84 -31.06 -8.49
N LEU A 334 -24.15 -29.93 -7.84
CA LEU A 334 -24.82 -28.81 -8.53
C LEU A 334 -23.89 -27.82 -9.25
N ASP A 335 -22.58 -27.89 -9.02
CA ASP A 335 -21.60 -27.06 -9.74
C ASP A 335 -21.33 -27.55 -11.18
N PHE A 336 -21.64 -28.81 -11.52
CA PHE A 336 -21.31 -29.39 -12.85
C PHE A 336 -22.35 -29.10 -13.95
N LYS A 337 -23.64 -29.01 -13.60
CA LYS A 337 -24.72 -28.83 -14.61
C LYS A 337 -24.80 -27.41 -15.20
N PHE A 338 -24.31 -26.39 -14.49
CA PHE A 338 -24.31 -25.01 -14.99
C PHE A 338 -23.16 -24.74 -15.97
N GLU A 339 -22.02 -25.44 -15.82
CA GLU A 339 -20.93 -25.39 -16.81
C GLU A 339 -21.30 -26.16 -18.09
N GLU A 340 -22.01 -27.29 -17.98
CA GLU A 340 -22.40 -28.08 -19.16
C GLU A 340 -23.37 -27.36 -20.11
N LEU A 341 -24.25 -26.50 -19.57
CA LEU A 341 -25.17 -25.66 -20.35
C LEU A 341 -24.47 -24.51 -21.10
N ILE A 342 -23.35 -24.00 -20.58
CA ILE A 342 -22.56 -22.94 -21.23
C ILE A 342 -21.68 -23.54 -22.34
N PHE A 343 -21.17 -24.76 -22.15
CA PHE A 343 -20.26 -25.41 -23.12
C PHE A 343 -20.96 -26.20 -24.24
N LYS A 344 -22.22 -26.63 -24.08
CA LYS A 344 -22.97 -27.29 -25.18
C LYS A 344 -23.28 -26.35 -26.35
N THR A 345 -23.34 -25.04 -26.12
CA THR A 345 -23.54 -24.03 -27.19
C THR A 345 -22.32 -23.78 -28.08
N ASP A 346 -21.11 -24.16 -27.67
CA ASP A 346 -19.89 -23.96 -28.46
C ASP A 346 -19.58 -25.11 -29.45
N LEU A 347 -20.20 -26.29 -29.27
CA LEU A 347 -19.99 -27.44 -30.17
C LEU A 347 -20.81 -27.34 -31.46
N PHE A 348 -21.96 -26.65 -31.46
CA PHE A 348 -22.82 -26.50 -32.65
C PHE A 348 -22.30 -25.48 -33.67
N ASN A 349 -21.43 -24.54 -33.26
CA ASN A 349 -20.83 -23.55 -34.17
C ASN A 349 -19.46 -23.99 -34.72
N LYS A 350 -18.91 -25.11 -34.25
CA LYS A 350 -17.62 -25.65 -34.70
C LYS A 350 -17.76 -26.75 -35.76
N SER A 351 -18.95 -27.34 -35.92
CA SER A 351 -19.25 -28.36 -36.93
C SER A 351 -19.66 -27.79 -38.30
N VAL A 352 -19.87 -26.48 -38.42
CA VAL A 352 -20.31 -25.83 -39.68
C VAL A 352 -19.16 -25.17 -40.45
N ASN A 353 -17.97 -25.01 -39.85
CA ASN A 353 -16.86 -24.22 -40.44
C ASN A 353 -15.57 -25.00 -40.75
N ASN A 354 -15.58 -26.34 -40.74
CA ASN A 354 -14.37 -27.15 -40.99
C ASN A 354 -14.51 -28.18 -42.14
N GLU A 355 -15.38 -27.92 -43.12
CA GLU A 355 -15.26 -28.55 -44.45
C GLU A 355 -14.56 -27.58 -45.39
N HIS A 356 -13.23 -27.50 -45.27
CA HIS A 356 -12.26 -27.17 -46.32
C HIS A 356 -10.95 -26.70 -45.67
N LEU A 357 -9.98 -27.61 -45.59
CA LEU A 357 -8.61 -27.42 -46.09
C LEU A 357 -7.70 -28.51 -45.50
N GLU A 358 -7.23 -29.38 -46.40
CA GLU A 358 -6.24 -30.41 -46.17
C GLU A 358 -4.83 -29.86 -45.82
N PRO A 359 -3.93 -30.71 -45.28
CA PRO A 359 -2.74 -30.31 -44.55
C PRO A 359 -1.48 -30.24 -45.43
N LYS A 360 -0.48 -29.44 -45.01
CA LYS A 360 0.92 -29.61 -45.43
C LYS A 360 1.89 -29.57 -44.24
N LYS A 361 2.70 -30.64 -44.15
CA LYS A 361 3.97 -30.81 -43.40
C LYS A 361 4.98 -29.70 -43.79
N THR A 362 5.97 -29.26 -43.02
CA THR A 362 7.17 -29.93 -42.42
C THR A 362 7.91 -28.90 -41.52
N LEU A 363 8.39 -29.27 -40.32
CA LEU A 363 9.79 -29.56 -39.92
C LEU A 363 10.79 -28.37 -39.91
N ASN A 364 11.29 -27.97 -38.73
CA ASN A 364 12.72 -28.08 -38.35
C ASN A 364 13.07 -27.61 -36.93
N ASN A 365 14.06 -28.30 -36.39
CA ASN A 365 14.69 -28.26 -35.08
C ASN A 365 15.67 -27.09 -34.88
N ASP A 366 16.22 -27.05 -33.66
CA ASP A 366 17.49 -26.46 -33.22
C ASP A 366 17.44 -25.09 -32.54
N LEU A 367 17.51 -25.12 -31.20
CA LEU A 367 18.25 -24.19 -30.34
C LEU A 367 18.11 -24.65 -28.87
N ALA A 368 18.81 -25.74 -28.55
CA ALA A 368 19.00 -26.22 -27.19
C ALA A 368 20.48 -26.60 -27.00
N SER A 369 21.33 -25.59 -26.87
CA SER A 369 22.68 -25.72 -26.33
C SER A 369 23.17 -24.32 -25.96
N ASN A 370 23.74 -24.21 -24.75
CA ASN A 370 24.32 -23.02 -24.12
C ASN A 370 23.39 -22.30 -23.15
N LEU A 371 23.38 -22.73 -21.88
CA LEU A 371 23.54 -21.86 -20.70
C LEU A 371 23.37 -22.65 -19.40
N GLU A 372 24.27 -23.61 -19.15
CA GLU A 372 24.52 -24.16 -17.81
C GLU A 372 26.04 -24.37 -17.64
N SER A 373 26.75 -23.31 -17.23
CA SER A 373 28.03 -23.41 -16.51
C SER A 373 28.54 -22.01 -16.12
N SER A 374 28.32 -21.62 -14.86
CA SER A 374 29.24 -20.82 -14.04
C SER A 374 28.53 -20.38 -12.76
N ILE A 375 28.54 -21.29 -11.79
CA ILE A 375 28.27 -21.03 -10.38
C ILE A 375 29.65 -21.05 -9.69
N ILE A 376 29.99 -19.92 -9.07
CA ILE A 376 30.79 -19.73 -7.85
C ILE A 376 32.28 -20.11 -7.90
N ASP A 377 33.14 -19.09 -7.72
CA ASP A 377 34.19 -19.09 -6.69
C ASP A 377 34.83 -17.69 -6.60
N ASN A 378 34.84 -17.10 -5.39
CA ASN A 378 35.89 -16.21 -4.89
C ASN A 378 35.55 -15.77 -3.46
N ASP A 379 35.94 -16.61 -2.50
CA ASP A 379 36.37 -16.18 -1.18
C ASP A 379 37.82 -15.68 -1.28
N GLN A 380 38.07 -14.43 -0.86
CA GLN A 380 39.28 -13.92 -0.20
C GLN A 380 39.36 -12.39 -0.37
N LEU A 381 39.02 -11.64 0.69
CA LEU A 381 39.87 -10.57 1.22
C LEU A 381 39.28 -10.03 2.53
N ASP A 382 39.76 -10.56 3.66
CA ASP A 382 39.84 -9.81 4.90
C ASP A 382 40.92 -8.74 4.76
N ASN A 383 40.63 -7.49 5.13
CA ASN A 383 41.57 -6.62 5.84
C ASN A 383 40.91 -5.31 6.34
N HIS A 384 40.79 -5.24 7.67
CA HIS A 384 40.83 -4.10 8.59
C HIS A 384 40.70 -2.67 8.03
N TRP A 385 39.50 -2.09 8.17
CA TRP A 385 39.28 -0.62 8.11
C TRP A 385 38.74 -0.03 9.42
N LEU A 386 38.39 -0.88 10.40
CA LEU A 386 37.70 -0.46 11.64
C LEU A 386 38.62 0.16 12.71
N ASP A 387 39.95 0.06 12.57
CA ASP A 387 40.90 0.63 13.54
C ASP A 387 41.21 2.12 13.33
N LYS A 388 40.59 2.78 12.34
CA LYS A 388 40.83 4.20 12.02
C LYS A 388 39.76 5.19 12.49
N ILE A 389 38.76 4.76 13.27
CA ILE A 389 37.58 5.60 13.61
C ILE A 389 37.53 6.01 15.10
N SER A 390 38.63 5.94 15.85
CA SER A 390 38.64 6.45 17.24
C SER A 390 39.51 7.71 17.39
N PRO A 391 38.93 8.90 17.67
CA PRO A 391 39.67 10.06 18.13
C PRO A 391 39.67 10.13 19.67
N ILE A 392 39.76 8.99 20.36
CA ILE A 392 40.03 8.96 21.80
C ILE A 392 41.54 8.91 21.98
N LYS A 393 42.16 10.06 22.27
CA LYS A 393 43.46 10.09 22.95
C LYS A 393 43.24 9.43 24.31
N LYS A 394 43.68 8.17 24.46
CA LYS A 394 43.94 7.63 25.80
C LYS A 394 45.11 8.44 26.36
N GLY A 395 44.84 9.19 27.42
CA GLY A 395 45.89 9.67 28.29
C GLY A 395 46.51 8.47 28.99
N GLU A 396 47.80 8.25 28.74
CA GLU A 396 48.89 8.13 29.73
C GLU A 396 50.22 8.12 28.96
#